data_AF-A0A7W7P5D5-F1
#
_entry.id   AF-A0A7W7P5D5-F1
#
_cell.length_a   1.000
_cell.length_b   1.000
_cell.length_c   1.000
_cell.angle_alpha   90.00
_cell.angle_beta   90.00
_cell.angle_gamma   90.00
#
_symmetry.space_group_name_H-M   'P 1'
#
loop_
_entity.id
_entity.type
_entity.pdbx_description
1 polymer ?
#
loop_
_entity_poly.entity_id
_entity_poly.type
_entity_poly.pdbx_seq_one_letter_code
_entity_poly.pdbx_strand_id
1 'polypeptide(L)'
;MHDQTVHAAMKRCFQEAKANRQMSAERVADVLGVNVWRLYKWLETGRLPISYIPAFERACGAHYVTEALAKANHAVVADFPAGRRPSAAEFHAVQVKLLAATGALVDLEMGKASAEEADEAIWAALQALSSQMLNVKSMADPQQSLPL
;
A
#
# COMPACT_ATOMS: atom_id res chain seq x y z
N MET A 1 9.58 0.29 19.36
CA MET A 1 9.85 0.33 17.90
C MET A 1 8.57 -0.14 17.22
N HIS A 2 8.02 0.63 16.27
CA HIS A 2 6.70 0.49 15.58
C HIS A 2 5.56 1.46 15.96
N ASP A 3 5.86 2.74 16.20
CA ASP A 3 4.82 3.76 16.10
C ASP A 3 5.22 4.83 15.06
N GLN A 4 5.16 4.45 13.79
CA GLN A 4 4.95 5.48 12.75
C GLN A 4 3.49 5.89 12.86
N THR A 5 3.23 6.82 13.79
CA THR A 5 1.91 7.42 13.98
C THR A 5 1.35 7.87 12.63
N VAL A 6 0.04 7.71 12.43
CA VAL A 6 -0.70 8.18 11.23
C VAL A 6 -0.34 9.63 10.87
N HIS A 7 -0.02 10.44 11.87
CA HIS A 7 0.49 11.80 11.71
C HIS A 7 1.83 11.89 10.95
N ALA A 8 2.81 11.07 11.29
CA ALA A 8 4.09 11.02 10.59
C ALA A 8 3.89 10.55 9.13
N ALA A 9 3.00 9.58 8.91
CA ALA A 9 2.64 9.11 7.58
C ALA A 9 2.00 10.22 6.72
N MET A 10 1.10 11.01 7.30
CA MET A 10 0.51 12.18 6.62
C MET A 10 1.56 13.21 6.19
N LYS A 11 2.51 13.52 7.07
CA LYS A 11 3.61 14.45 6.74
C LYS A 11 4.48 13.89 5.62
N ARG A 12 4.76 12.58 5.65
CA ARG A 12 5.53 11.89 4.61
C ARG A 12 4.82 11.94 3.25
N CYS A 13 3.51 11.69 3.20
CA CYS A 13 2.72 11.85 1.97
C CYS A 13 2.86 13.28 1.41
N PHE A 14 2.74 14.30 2.26
CA PHE A 14 2.85 15.67 1.81
C PHE A 14 4.27 16.04 1.34
N GLN A 15 5.31 15.52 2.01
CA GLN A 15 6.70 15.68 1.58
C GLN A 15 6.95 15.04 0.20
N GLU A 16 6.40 13.85 -0.03
CA GLU A 16 6.45 13.16 -1.32
C GLU A 16 5.79 14.00 -2.44
N ALA A 17 4.62 14.56 -2.16
CA ALA A 17 3.91 15.45 -3.07
C ALA A 17 4.76 16.67 -3.48
N LYS A 18 5.47 17.26 -2.51
CA LYS A 18 6.33 18.41 -2.72
C LYS A 18 7.59 18.05 -3.51
N ALA A 19 8.24 16.94 -3.14
CA ALA A 19 9.52 16.51 -3.73
C ALA A 19 9.35 15.98 -5.16
N ASN A 20 8.39 15.10 -5.38
CA ASN A 20 8.32 14.30 -6.62
C ASN A 20 7.21 14.76 -7.57
N ARG A 21 6.25 15.57 -7.10
CA ARG A 21 5.11 16.06 -7.91
C ARG A 21 5.00 17.58 -7.97
N GLN A 22 5.93 18.29 -7.32
CA GLN A 22 5.96 19.76 -7.24
C GLN A 22 4.60 20.36 -6.80
N MET A 23 3.87 19.66 -5.93
CA MET A 23 2.57 20.12 -5.45
C MET A 23 2.76 21.02 -4.23
N SER A 24 2.20 22.23 -4.30
CA SER A 24 2.12 23.14 -3.15
C SER A 24 0.95 22.77 -2.23
N ALA A 25 0.92 23.32 -1.01
CA ALA A 25 -0.18 23.11 -0.08
C ALA A 25 -1.52 23.59 -0.68
N GLU A 26 -1.49 24.72 -1.39
CA GLU A 26 -2.65 25.29 -2.08
C GLU A 26 -3.17 24.33 -3.14
N ARG A 27 -2.28 23.77 -3.98
CA ARG A 27 -2.68 22.83 -5.03
C ARG A 27 -3.26 21.53 -4.48
N VAL A 28 -2.70 21.02 -3.38
CA VAL A 28 -3.26 19.85 -2.68
C VAL A 28 -4.63 20.20 -2.09
N ALA A 29 -4.78 21.37 -1.46
CA ALA A 29 -6.05 21.81 -0.90
C ALA A 29 -7.14 22.01 -1.97
N ASP A 30 -6.77 22.51 -3.15
CA ASP A 30 -7.66 22.65 -4.30
C ASP A 30 -8.17 21.28 -4.80
N VAL A 31 -7.27 20.28 -4.93
CA VAL A 31 -7.66 18.90 -5.29
C VAL A 31 -8.61 18.30 -4.26
N LEU A 32 -8.41 18.63 -2.98
CA LEU A 32 -9.27 18.20 -1.89
C LEU A 32 -10.59 18.98 -1.80
N GLY A 33 -10.73 20.11 -2.50
CA GLY A 33 -11.87 21.01 -2.37
C GLY A 33 -11.99 21.64 -0.98
N VAL A 34 -10.87 21.88 -0.31
CA VAL A 34 -10.83 22.47 1.04
C VAL A 34 -9.96 23.71 1.08
N ASN A 35 -10.15 24.53 2.12
CA ASN A 35 -9.27 25.66 2.37
C ASN A 35 -7.88 25.18 2.82
N VAL A 36 -6.80 25.79 2.29
CA VAL A 36 -5.40 25.47 2.62
C VAL A 36 -5.08 25.52 4.13
N TRP A 37 -5.71 26.42 4.88
CA TRP A 37 -5.55 26.49 6.34
C TRP A 37 -6.09 25.24 7.05
N ARG A 38 -7.15 24.60 6.52
CA ARG A 38 -7.63 23.31 7.03
C ARG A 38 -6.61 22.22 6.78
N LEU A 39 -6.02 22.18 5.57
CA LEU A 39 -4.98 21.22 5.23
C LEU A 39 -3.78 21.36 6.18
N TYR A 40 -3.29 22.58 6.40
CA TYR A 40 -2.21 22.82 7.37
C TYR A 40 -2.60 22.37 8.77
N LYS A 41 -3.83 22.64 9.21
CA LYS A 41 -4.28 22.19 10.54
C LYS A 41 -4.33 20.67 10.65
N TRP A 42 -4.75 19.97 9.61
CA TRP A 42 -4.73 18.51 9.57
C TRP A 42 -3.31 17.95 9.59
N LEU A 43 -2.39 18.54 8.82
CA LEU A 43 -0.97 18.17 8.82
C LEU A 43 -0.29 18.46 10.16
N GLU A 44 -0.69 19.52 10.86
CA GLU A 44 -0.18 19.86 12.19
C GLU A 44 -0.70 18.87 13.25
N THR A 45 -1.99 18.54 13.23
CA THR A 45 -2.66 17.75 14.28
C THR A 45 -2.71 16.25 14.01
N GLY A 46 -2.43 15.80 12.79
CA GLY A 46 -2.60 14.42 12.35
C GLY A 46 -4.07 13.99 12.21
N ARG A 47 -5.02 14.93 12.23
CA ARG A 47 -6.46 14.65 12.20
C ARG A 47 -7.08 14.89 10.83
N LEU A 48 -6.66 14.11 9.84
CA LEU A 48 -7.31 14.09 8.53
C LEU A 48 -8.65 13.33 8.65
N PRO A 49 -9.80 13.89 8.23
CA PRO A 49 -11.04 13.13 8.23
C PRO A 49 -10.95 11.96 7.25
N ILE A 50 -11.49 10.80 7.64
CA ILE A 50 -11.36 9.53 6.90
C ILE A 50 -11.81 9.66 5.44
N SER A 51 -12.88 10.41 5.17
CA SER A 51 -13.41 10.65 3.82
C SER A 51 -12.41 11.32 2.87
N TYR A 52 -11.40 12.03 3.39
CA TYR A 52 -10.39 12.71 2.59
C TYR A 52 -9.11 11.89 2.38
N ILE A 53 -8.91 10.78 3.09
CA ILE A 53 -7.69 9.96 2.97
C ILE A 53 -7.44 9.55 1.50
N PRO A 54 -8.42 8.97 0.76
CA PRO A 54 -8.16 8.53 -0.61
C PRO A 54 -7.85 9.68 -1.57
N ALA A 55 -8.50 10.84 -1.39
CA ALA A 55 -8.24 12.01 -2.24
C ALA A 55 -6.87 12.64 -1.91
N PHE A 56 -6.52 12.70 -0.62
CA PHE A 56 -5.26 13.24 -0.15
C PHE A 56 -4.07 12.40 -0.62
N GLU A 57 -4.15 11.08 -0.48
CA GLU A 57 -3.11 10.16 -0.93
C GLU A 57 -2.94 10.17 -2.45
N ARG A 58 -4.04 10.24 -3.22
CA ARG A 58 -3.97 10.40 -4.69
C ARG A 58 -3.37 11.73 -5.11
N ALA A 59 -3.68 12.82 -4.39
CA ALA A 59 -3.04 14.11 -4.61
C ALA A 59 -1.54 14.01 -4.31
N CYS A 60 -1.17 13.39 -3.20
CA CYS A 60 0.24 13.20 -2.83
C CYS A 60 0.99 12.23 -3.76
N GLY A 61 0.28 11.28 -4.37
CA GLY A 61 0.85 10.18 -5.15
C GLY A 61 1.47 9.08 -4.30
N ALA A 62 1.10 8.98 -3.02
CA ALA A 62 1.61 7.98 -2.08
C ALA A 62 0.56 7.59 -1.03
N HIS A 63 0.56 6.30 -0.66
CA HIS A 63 -0.46 5.67 0.19
C HIS A 63 0.01 5.42 1.65
N TYR A 64 0.91 6.26 2.17
CA TYR A 64 1.52 6.02 3.48
C TYR A 64 0.52 6.08 4.65
N VAL A 65 -0.57 6.85 4.55
CA VAL A 65 -1.60 6.93 5.61
C VAL A 65 -2.36 5.61 5.69
N THR A 66 -2.77 5.07 4.54
CA THR A 66 -3.43 3.78 4.41
C THR A 66 -2.51 2.64 4.85
N GLU A 67 -1.24 2.65 4.45
CA GLU A 67 -0.24 1.69 4.93
C GLU A 67 -0.05 1.75 6.44
N ALA A 68 0.03 2.95 7.04
CA ALA A 68 0.18 3.11 8.48
C ALA A 68 -1.05 2.59 9.24
N LEU A 69 -2.26 2.86 8.74
CA LEU A 69 -3.50 2.33 9.31
C LEU A 69 -3.56 0.81 9.20
N ALA A 70 -3.11 0.23 8.10
CA ALA A 70 -3.08 -1.21 7.92
C ALA A 70 -2.06 -1.88 8.85
N LYS A 71 -0.84 -1.33 8.95
CA LYS A 71 0.19 -1.79 9.89
C LYS A 71 -0.30 -1.76 11.33
N ALA A 72 -0.99 -0.70 11.73
CA ALA A 72 -1.58 -0.58 13.06
C ALA A 72 -2.66 -1.65 13.37
N ASN A 73 -3.28 -2.21 12.33
CA ASN A 73 -4.32 -3.25 12.45
C ASN A 73 -3.83 -4.64 12.04
N HIS A 74 -2.52 -4.85 11.86
CA HIS A 74 -1.94 -6.08 11.31
C HIS A 74 -2.60 -6.51 9.99
N ALA A 75 -3.03 -5.54 9.18
CA ALA A 75 -3.66 -5.73 7.89
C ALA A 75 -2.65 -5.48 6.76
N VAL A 76 -2.90 -6.13 5.63
CA VAL A 76 -2.06 -6.05 4.42
C VAL A 76 -2.71 -5.10 3.41
N VAL A 77 -1.97 -4.09 2.96
CA VAL A 77 -2.33 -3.29 1.78
C VAL A 77 -1.54 -3.84 0.60
N ALA A 78 -2.25 -4.26 -0.44
CA ALA A 78 -1.65 -4.66 -1.70
C ALA A 78 -2.11 -3.68 -2.78
N ASP A 79 -1.15 -3.14 -3.54
CA ASP A 79 -1.45 -2.40 -4.75
C ASP A 79 -2.01 -3.35 -5.82
N PHE A 80 -3.13 -2.97 -6.44
CA PHE A 80 -3.79 -3.78 -7.47
C PHE A 80 -3.44 -3.24 -8.86
N PRO A 81 -2.57 -3.90 -9.66
CA PRO A 81 -2.29 -3.47 -11.02
C PRO A 81 -3.47 -3.84 -11.94
N ALA A 82 -4.39 -2.92 -12.19
CA ALA A 82 -5.48 -3.13 -13.14
C ALA A 82 -4.95 -3.42 -14.56
N GLY A 83 -5.40 -4.52 -15.18
CA GLY A 83 -5.39 -4.66 -16.65
C GLY A 83 -4.38 -5.62 -17.28
N ARG A 84 -3.70 -6.50 -16.54
CA ARG A 84 -2.84 -7.54 -17.14
C ARG A 84 -3.51 -8.92 -17.06
N ARG A 85 -3.51 -9.65 -18.18
CA ARG A 85 -3.97 -11.05 -18.19
C ARG A 85 -2.93 -11.95 -17.51
N PRO A 86 -3.36 -12.89 -16.64
CA PRO A 86 -2.46 -13.87 -16.04
C PRO A 86 -1.69 -14.65 -17.10
N SER A 87 -0.39 -14.88 -16.89
CA SER A 87 0.41 -15.79 -17.71
C SER A 87 0.86 -17.03 -16.93
N ALA A 88 1.15 -18.14 -17.62
CA ALA A 88 1.67 -19.36 -16.99
C ALA A 88 2.97 -19.11 -16.19
N ALA A 89 3.80 -18.16 -16.64
CA ALA A 89 5.01 -17.73 -15.91
C ALA A 89 4.69 -17.10 -14.56
N GLU A 90 3.55 -16.40 -14.43
CA GLU A 90 3.12 -15.77 -13.18
C GLU A 90 2.64 -16.80 -12.15
N PHE A 91 2.04 -17.92 -12.57
CA PHE A 91 1.69 -19.02 -11.66
C PHE A 91 2.92 -19.67 -11.03
N HIS A 92 3.97 -19.91 -11.82
CA HIS A 92 5.22 -20.45 -11.30
C HIS A 92 5.90 -19.47 -10.34
N ALA A 93 5.91 -18.17 -10.66
CA ALA A 93 6.44 -17.15 -9.77
C ALA A 93 5.71 -17.10 -8.41
N VAL A 94 4.39 -17.32 -8.39
CA VAL A 94 3.61 -17.42 -7.15
C VAL A 94 3.98 -18.66 -6.35
N GLN A 95 4.13 -19.82 -7.01
CA GLN A 95 4.55 -21.06 -6.34
C GLN A 95 5.92 -20.93 -5.68
N VAL A 96 6.89 -20.33 -6.38
CA VAL A 96 8.25 -20.08 -5.85
C VAL A 96 8.17 -19.24 -4.58
N LYS A 97 7.38 -18.16 -4.59
CA LYS A 97 7.24 -17.26 -3.43
C LYS A 97 6.54 -17.94 -2.25
N LEU A 98 5.51 -18.75 -2.50
CA LEU A 98 4.84 -19.52 -1.44
C LEU A 98 5.78 -20.54 -0.80
N LEU A 99 6.53 -21.27 -1.62
CA LEU A 99 7.49 -22.26 -1.12
C LEU A 99 8.61 -21.58 -0.32
N ALA A 100 9.12 -20.44 -0.79
CA ALA A 100 10.11 -19.65 -0.07
C ALA A 100 9.60 -19.19 1.31
N ALA A 101 8.36 -18.70 1.40
CA ALA A 101 7.74 -18.32 2.67
C ALA A 101 7.62 -19.52 3.63
N THR A 102 7.17 -20.67 3.14
CA THR A 102 7.09 -21.88 3.97
C THR A 102 8.48 -22.37 4.41
N GLY A 103 9.49 -22.26 3.55
CA GLY A 103 10.88 -22.60 3.89
C GLY A 103 11.44 -21.68 4.97
N ALA A 104 11.24 -20.36 4.83
CA ALA A 104 11.70 -19.38 5.82
C ALA A 104 11.06 -19.58 7.20
N LEU A 105 9.78 -19.98 7.26
CA LEU A 105 9.11 -20.35 8.51
C LEU A 105 9.75 -21.59 9.16
N VAL A 106 10.07 -22.62 8.36
CA VAL A 106 10.76 -23.82 8.87
C VAL A 106 12.16 -23.48 9.36
N ASP A 107 12.89 -22.65 8.61
CA ASP A 107 14.24 -22.22 8.99
C ASP A 107 14.23 -21.33 10.24
N LEU A 108 13.20 -20.50 10.44
CA LEU A 108 13.02 -19.73 11.67
C LEU A 108 12.85 -20.65 12.89
N GLU A 109 11.98 -21.65 12.81
CA GLU A 109 11.79 -22.64 13.89
C GLU A 109 13.06 -23.45 14.17
N MET A 110 13.90 -23.67 13.16
CA MET A 110 15.21 -24.31 13.30
C MET A 110 16.32 -23.36 13.77
N GLY A 111 16.03 -22.07 13.98
CA GLY A 111 17.01 -21.04 14.35
C GLY A 111 18.02 -20.69 13.25
N LYS A 112 17.68 -20.98 11.98
CA LYS A 112 18.50 -20.75 10.78
C LYS A 112 18.13 -19.48 10.03
N ALA A 113 16.96 -18.90 10.31
CA ALA A 113 16.52 -17.62 9.78
C ALA A 113 16.07 -16.71 10.94
N SER A 114 16.14 -15.41 10.72
CA SER A 114 15.60 -14.39 11.61
C SER A 114 14.09 -14.19 11.40
N ALA A 115 13.43 -13.62 12.41
CA ALA A 115 12.01 -13.28 12.30
C ALA A 115 11.74 -12.25 11.18
N GLU A 116 12.69 -11.36 10.90
CA GLU A 116 12.60 -10.35 9.83
C GLU A 116 12.66 -11.00 8.44
N GLU A 117 13.57 -11.96 8.23
CA GLU A 117 13.67 -12.72 6.97
C GLU A 117 12.41 -13.57 6.70
N ALA A 118 11.84 -14.17 7.75
CA ALA A 118 10.60 -14.92 7.63
C ALA A 118 9.41 -14.01 7.31
N ASP A 119 9.30 -12.86 7.98
CA ASP A 119 8.25 -11.87 7.73
C ASP A 119 8.31 -11.32 6.29
N GLU A 120 9.51 -10.99 5.80
CA GLU A 120 9.72 -10.53 4.43
C GLU A 120 9.27 -11.58 3.39
N ALA A 121 9.64 -12.86 3.61
CA ALA A 121 9.25 -13.95 2.73
C ALA A 121 7.73 -14.18 2.71
N ILE A 122 7.06 -14.12 3.87
CA ILE A 122 5.61 -14.21 3.99
C ILE A 122 4.93 -13.05 3.26
N TRP A 123 5.45 -11.83 3.44
CA TRP A 123 4.92 -10.65 2.77
C TRP A 123 4.99 -10.77 1.26
N ALA A 124 6.14 -11.22 0.74
CA ALA A 124 6.33 -11.45 -0.70
C ALA A 124 5.33 -12.47 -1.26
N ALA A 125 4.98 -13.52 -0.50
CA ALA A 125 3.98 -14.51 -0.89
C ALA A 125 2.54 -13.94 -0.87
N LEU A 126 2.18 -13.15 0.15
CA LEU A 126 0.87 -12.48 0.23
C LEU A 126 0.67 -11.48 -0.91
N GLN A 127 1.70 -10.72 -1.28
CA GLN A 127 1.69 -9.83 -2.44
C GLN A 127 1.51 -10.60 -3.77
N ALA A 128 2.15 -11.76 -3.89
CA ALA A 128 2.00 -12.61 -5.08
C ALA A 128 0.55 -13.15 -5.20
N LEU A 129 -0.05 -13.58 -4.09
CA LEU A 129 -1.42 -14.06 -4.05
C LEU A 129 -2.45 -12.96 -4.31
N SER A 130 -2.29 -11.79 -3.68
CA SER A 130 -3.20 -10.65 -3.91
C SER A 130 -3.23 -10.21 -5.37
N SER A 131 -2.08 -10.25 -6.06
CA SER A 131 -2.01 -10.03 -7.50
C SER A 131 -2.83 -11.06 -8.31
N GLN A 132 -2.81 -12.34 -7.91
CA GLN A 132 -3.62 -13.38 -8.57
C GLN A 132 -5.12 -13.24 -8.33
N MET A 133 -5.56 -12.65 -7.21
CA MET A 133 -6.98 -12.39 -6.96
C MET A 133 -7.60 -11.53 -8.07
N LEU A 134 -6.84 -10.59 -8.64
CA LEU A 134 -7.29 -9.74 -9.74
C LEU A 134 -7.37 -10.51 -11.07
N ASN A 135 -6.39 -11.38 -11.33
CA ASN A 135 -6.36 -12.25 -12.49
C ASN A 135 -7.59 -13.16 -12.52
N VAL A 136 -7.94 -13.76 -11.37
CA VAL A 136 -9.15 -14.58 -11.22
C VAL A 136 -10.42 -13.77 -11.47
N LYS A 137 -10.53 -12.55 -10.93
CA LYS A 137 -11.68 -11.66 -11.19
C LYS A 137 -11.79 -11.26 -12.67
N SER A 138 -10.66 -10.97 -13.31
CA SER A 138 -10.60 -10.60 -14.74
C SER A 138 -10.91 -11.78 -15.67
N MET A 139 -10.64 -13.02 -15.23
CA MET A 139 -11.06 -14.24 -15.93
C MET A 139 -12.57 -14.49 -15.79
N ALA A 140 -13.17 -14.05 -14.67
CA ALA A 140 -14.61 -14.18 -14.41
C ALA A 140 -15.46 -13.11 -15.13
N ASP A 141 -14.94 -11.89 -15.29
CA ASP A 141 -15.62 -10.80 -16.00
C ASP A 141 -14.64 -9.98 -16.88
N PRO A 142 -14.54 -10.29 -18.19
CA PRO A 142 -13.60 -9.65 -19.10
C PRO A 142 -13.86 -8.15 -19.37
N GLN A 143 -14.99 -7.58 -18.95
CA GLN A 143 -15.39 -6.20 -19.27
C GLN A 143 -15.01 -5.16 -18.21
N GLN A 144 -14.53 -5.56 -17.02
CA GLN A 144 -14.22 -4.63 -15.91
C GLN A 144 -12.83 -3.96 -15.95
N SER A 145 -12.08 -4.06 -17.05
CA SER A 145 -10.78 -3.38 -17.19
C SER A 145 -10.90 -1.90 -17.57
N LEU A 146 -11.62 -1.10 -16.79
CA LEU A 146 -11.63 0.37 -16.90
C LEU A 146 -11.52 0.98 -15.50
N PRO A 147 -10.43 1.70 -15.18
CA PRO A 147 -10.32 2.39 -13.91
C PRO A 147 -11.29 3.58 -13.89
N LEU A 148 -12.11 3.67 -12.82
CA LEU A 148 -12.79 4.90 -12.40
C LEU A 148 -11.81 5.78 -11.60
#